data_AF-A0A9E3Y9K8-F1
#
_entry.id   AF-A0A9E3Y9K8-F1
#
_cell.length_a   1.000
_cell.length_b   1.000
_cell.length_c   1.000
_cell.angle_alpha   90.00
_cell.angle_beta   90.00
_cell.angle_gamma   90.00
#
_symmetry.space_group_name_H-M   'P 1'
#
loop_
_entity.id
_entity.type
_entity.pdbx_description
1 polymer ?
#
loop_
_entity_poly.entity_id
_entity_poly.type
_entity_poly.pdbx_seq_one_letter_code
_entity_poly.pdbx_strand_id
1 'polypeptide(L)'
;DYIEGKPMREVFDGHANCFIESGHGKGLLIDFNYDTEPLPGKYPLPGIGPFSLLEETEANHWGKLMFKWIYWNVLLQGKAMPIPALMSMAGKVREDLR
;
A
#
# COMPACT_ATOMS: atom_id res chain seq x y z
N ASP A 1 18.91 -12.06 13.42
CA ASP A 1 18.90 -13.45 12.93
C ASP A 1 20.16 -13.81 12.15
N TYR A 2 20.34 -13.35 10.92
CA TYR A 2 21.47 -13.80 10.08
C TYR A 2 22.87 -13.44 10.62
N ILE A 3 23.03 -12.24 11.21
CA ILE A 3 24.29 -11.81 11.86
C ILE A 3 24.68 -12.75 13.03
N GLU A 4 23.69 -13.42 13.63
CA GLU A 4 23.89 -14.40 14.71
C GLU A 4 23.99 -15.84 14.19
N GLY A 5 24.08 -16.06 12.87
CA GLY A 5 24.10 -17.39 12.24
C GLY A 5 22.75 -18.12 12.26
N LYS A 6 21.65 -17.44 12.61
CA LYS A 6 20.29 -18.01 12.63
C LYS A 6 19.61 -17.83 11.26
N PRO A 7 18.68 -18.72 10.88
CA PRO A 7 17.88 -18.54 9.67
C PRO A 7 17.07 -17.25 9.75
N MET A 8 16.94 -16.55 8.62
CA MET A 8 16.08 -15.36 8.52
C MET A 8 14.62 -15.78 8.66
N ARG A 9 13.88 -15.12 9.55
CA ARG A 9 12.46 -15.40 9.79
C ARG A 9 11.52 -14.49 9.00
N GLU A 10 11.95 -13.27 8.74
CA GLU A 10 11.15 -12.30 7.99
C GLU A 10 11.12 -12.65 6.50
N VAL A 11 9.94 -12.49 5.90
CA VAL A 11 9.71 -12.73 4.48
C VAL A 11 9.35 -11.42 3.78
N PHE A 12 9.60 -11.38 2.48
CA PHE A 12 9.16 -10.29 1.62
C PHE A 12 8.37 -10.89 0.47
N ASP A 13 7.12 -10.48 0.32
CA ASP A 13 6.15 -11.03 -0.64
C ASP A 13 6.09 -10.23 -1.96
N GLY A 14 6.99 -9.26 -2.15
CA GLY A 14 6.96 -8.37 -3.31
C GLY A 14 5.92 -7.27 -3.21
N HIS A 15 5.33 -7.04 -2.02
CA HIS A 15 4.31 -6.02 -1.82
C HIS A 15 4.79 -4.63 -2.24
N ALA A 16 3.99 -3.99 -3.08
CA ALA A 16 4.24 -2.67 -3.59
C ALA A 16 2.94 -1.87 -3.69
N ASN A 17 3.03 -0.58 -3.33
CA ASN A 17 1.97 0.39 -3.56
C ASN A 17 2.42 1.37 -4.64
N CYS A 18 1.53 1.71 -5.58
CA CYS A 18 1.80 2.68 -6.63
C CYS A 18 0.71 3.74 -6.70
N PHE A 19 1.08 4.99 -6.43
CA PHE A 19 0.21 6.15 -6.63
C PHE A 19 0.37 6.73 -8.03
N ILE A 20 -0.68 6.69 -8.83
CA ILE A 20 -0.73 7.22 -10.20
C ILE A 20 -1.52 8.53 -10.18
N GLU A 21 -0.93 9.60 -10.70
CA GLU A 21 -1.63 10.89 -10.83
C GLU A 21 -2.36 10.94 -12.16
N SER A 22 -3.67 11.15 -12.13
CA SER A 22 -4.50 11.31 -13.32
C SER A 22 -4.69 12.79 -13.73
N GLY A 23 -4.37 13.73 -12.82
CA GLY A 23 -4.50 15.17 -13.04
C GLY A 23 -5.69 15.77 -12.29
N HIS A 24 -5.86 17.09 -12.38
CA HIS A 24 -6.97 17.83 -11.74
C HIS A 24 -7.15 17.55 -10.23
N GLY A 25 -6.05 17.30 -9.50
CA GLY A 25 -6.09 17.00 -8.06
C GLY A 25 -6.60 15.59 -7.73
N LYS A 26 -6.57 14.67 -8.69
CA LYS A 26 -6.99 13.27 -8.52
C LYS A 26 -5.87 12.29 -8.83
N GLY A 27 -6.00 11.11 -8.23
CA GLY A 27 -5.09 9.99 -8.46
C GLY A 27 -5.73 8.63 -8.20
N LEU A 28 -4.98 7.59 -8.53
CA LEU A 28 -5.32 6.18 -8.32
C LEU A 28 -4.26 5.54 -7.42
N LEU A 29 -4.68 4.55 -6.65
CA LEU A 29 -3.79 3.69 -5.88
C LEU A 29 -3.89 2.26 -6.39
N ILE A 30 -2.73 1.66 -6.65
CA ILE A 30 -2.56 0.25 -6.98
C ILE A 30 -1.82 -0.41 -5.81
N ASP A 31 -2.29 -1.58 -5.40
CA ASP A 31 -1.68 -2.40 -4.34
C ASP A 31 -1.64 -3.86 -4.80
N PHE A 32 -0.44 -4.46 -4.84
CA PHE A 32 -0.17 -5.80 -5.38
C PHE A 32 1.06 -6.43 -4.72
N ASN A 33 1.25 -7.73 -4.94
CA ASN A 33 2.46 -8.46 -4.55
C ASN A 33 2.82 -9.53 -5.60
N TYR A 34 3.73 -10.47 -5.33
CA TYR A 34 4.13 -11.47 -6.32
C TYR A 34 3.01 -12.40 -6.80
N ASP A 35 2.07 -12.73 -5.92
CA ASP A 35 1.04 -13.73 -6.17
C ASP A 35 -0.32 -13.11 -6.51
N THR A 36 -0.53 -11.85 -6.14
CA THR A 36 -1.82 -11.17 -6.26
C THR A 36 -1.69 -9.96 -7.17
N GLU A 37 -2.47 -9.98 -8.25
CA GLU A 37 -2.65 -8.83 -9.13
C GLU A 37 -3.36 -7.66 -8.42
N PRO A 38 -3.29 -6.45 -8.96
CA PRO A 38 -4.05 -5.32 -8.44
C PRO A 38 -5.55 -5.59 -8.40
N LEU A 39 -6.19 -5.29 -7.26
CA LEU A 39 -7.63 -5.46 -7.07
C LEU A 39 -8.30 -4.14 -6.64
N PRO A 40 -9.59 -3.94 -6.97
CA PRO A 40 -10.37 -2.84 -6.42
C PRO A 40 -10.64 -3.03 -4.92
N GLY A 41 -11.05 -1.97 -4.23
CA GLY A 41 -11.37 -2.02 -2.80
C GLY A 41 -10.89 -0.81 -2.02
N LYS A 42 -10.59 -1.01 -0.73
CA LYS A 42 -10.13 0.03 0.19
C LYS A 42 -8.81 -0.33 0.88
N TYR A 43 -7.95 0.66 1.05
CA TYR A 43 -6.65 0.55 1.71
C TYR A 43 -6.39 1.76 2.64
N PRO A 44 -5.65 1.62 3.76
CA PRO A 44 -5.20 0.36 4.37
C PRO A 44 -6.25 -0.30 5.29
N LEU A 45 -7.36 0.40 5.57
CA LEU A 45 -8.44 -0.10 6.44
C LEU A 45 -9.60 -0.65 5.61
N PRO A 46 -10.08 -1.88 5.88
CA PRO A 46 -11.21 -2.47 5.16
C PRO A 46 -12.48 -1.61 5.25
N GLY A 47 -13.11 -1.30 4.13
CA GLY A 47 -14.41 -0.59 4.04
C GLY A 47 -14.38 0.90 4.36
N ILE A 48 -13.48 1.37 5.23
CA ILE A 48 -13.42 2.77 5.71
C ILE A 48 -12.11 3.47 5.31
N GLY A 49 -11.12 2.72 4.81
CA GLY A 49 -9.81 3.26 4.43
C GLY A 49 -9.92 4.43 3.44
N PRO A 50 -9.13 5.50 3.61
CA PRO A 50 -9.28 6.72 2.82
C PRO A 50 -8.97 6.51 1.35
N PHE A 51 -8.19 5.48 1.00
CA PHE A 51 -7.76 5.23 -0.37
C PHE A 51 -8.64 4.18 -1.03
N SER A 52 -9.23 4.55 -2.18
CA SER A 52 -9.86 3.60 -3.09
C SER A 52 -8.82 3.01 -4.04
N LEU A 53 -8.78 1.67 -4.12
CA LEU A 53 -7.92 0.96 -5.06
C LEU A 53 -8.58 0.88 -6.44
N LEU A 54 -7.79 1.07 -7.50
CA LEU A 54 -8.23 1.07 -8.91
C LEU A 54 -9.37 2.07 -9.22
N GLU A 55 -9.47 3.13 -8.42
CA GLU A 55 -10.48 4.19 -8.58
C GLU A 55 -9.80 5.56 -8.52
N GLU A 56 -10.26 6.47 -9.36
CA GLU A 56 -9.78 7.85 -9.39
C GLU A 56 -10.45 8.68 -8.29
N THR A 57 -9.66 9.18 -7.33
CA THR A 57 -10.16 9.99 -6.22
C THR A 57 -9.21 11.13 -5.85
N GLU A 58 -9.75 12.20 -5.27
CA GLU A 58 -8.93 13.27 -4.68
C GLU A 58 -8.17 12.78 -3.43
N ALA A 59 -8.76 11.86 -2.67
CA ALA A 59 -8.12 11.27 -1.50
C ALA A 59 -6.80 10.56 -1.85
N ASN A 60 -6.75 9.82 -2.96
CA ASN A 60 -5.53 9.18 -3.45
C ASN A 60 -4.45 10.21 -3.81
N HIS A 61 -4.83 11.33 -4.44
CA HIS A 61 -3.90 12.44 -4.73
C HIS A 61 -3.29 13.02 -3.45
N TRP A 62 -4.13 13.36 -2.48
CA TRP A 62 -3.66 13.86 -1.18
C TRP A 62 -2.78 12.83 -0.44
N GLY A 63 -3.11 11.54 -0.57
CA GLY A 63 -2.28 10.44 -0.08
C GLY A 63 -0.87 10.43 -0.68
N LYS A 64 -0.76 10.60 -2.00
CA LYS A 64 0.54 10.71 -2.68
C LYS A 64 1.35 11.91 -2.18
N LEU A 65 0.71 13.06 -2.01
CA LEU A 65 1.38 14.27 -1.50
C LEU A 65 1.84 14.09 -0.05
N MET A 66 1.03 13.45 0.80
CA MET A 66 1.40 13.09 2.17
C MET A 66 2.66 12.22 2.22
N PHE A 67 2.87 11.34 1.23
CA PHE A 67 4.04 10.47 1.18
C PHE A 67 5.37 11.23 1.17
N LYS A 68 5.42 12.48 0.69
CA LYS A 68 6.61 13.35 0.80
C LYS A 68 7.02 13.52 2.26
N TRP A 69 6.07 13.80 3.15
CA TRP A 69 6.36 13.98 4.57
C TRP A 69 6.76 12.66 5.23
N ILE A 70 6.05 11.57 4.92
CA ILE A 70 6.33 10.22 5.44
C ILE A 70 7.76 9.81 5.08
N TYR A 71 8.17 10.03 3.84
CA TYR A 71 9.51 9.70 3.37
C TYR A 71 10.59 10.35 4.23
N TRP A 72 10.52 11.67 4.44
CA TRP A 72 11.55 12.41 5.18
C TRP A 72 11.50 12.19 6.70
N ASN A 73 10.30 12.06 7.29
CA ASN A 73 10.13 12.06 8.75
C ASN A 73 9.94 10.68 9.37
N VAL A 74 9.71 9.64 8.56
CA VAL A 74 9.50 8.27 9.01
C VAL A 74 10.52 7.34 8.35
N LEU A 75 10.50 7.23 7.02
CA LEU A 75 11.28 6.22 6.30
C LEU A 75 12.78 6.46 6.38
N LEU A 76 13.25 7.68 6.11
CA LEU A 76 14.68 7.99 6.21
C LEU A 76 15.24 7.93 7.63
N GLN A 77 14.37 8.03 8.63
CA GLN A 77 14.74 7.84 10.04
C GLN A 77 14.78 6.35 10.43
N GLY A 78 14.42 5.44 9.52
CA GLY A 78 14.34 4.00 9.80
C GLY A 78 13.18 3.63 10.71
N LYS A 79 12.16 4.49 10.87
CA LYS A 79 10.96 4.18 11.67
C LYS A 79 10.02 3.28 10.87
N ALA A 80 9.41 2.32 11.55
CA ALA A 80 8.38 1.48 10.96
C ALA A 80 7.11 2.29 10.66
N MET A 81 6.46 2.00 9.52
CA MET A 81 5.15 2.56 9.22
C MET A 81 4.06 1.82 10.02
N PRO A 82 2.94 2.49 10.36
CA PRO A 82 1.82 1.88 11.08
C PRO A 82 0.92 1.03 10.16
N ILE A 83 1.53 0.26 9.25
CA ILE A 83 0.87 -0.64 8.30
C ILE A 83 1.70 -1.93 8.19
N PRO A 84 1.08 -3.09 7.93
CA PRO A 84 1.80 -4.34 7.70
C PRO A 84 2.79 -4.23 6.54
N ALA A 85 3.95 -4.87 6.65
CA ALA A 85 4.94 -4.93 5.58
C ALA A 85 4.48 -5.83 4.42
N LEU A 86 3.82 -6.95 4.74
CA LEU A 86 3.24 -7.88 3.77
C LEU A 86 1.89 -7.37 3.29
N MET A 87 1.55 -7.70 2.05
CA MET A 87 0.26 -7.30 1.48
C MET A 87 -0.89 -8.02 2.21
N SER A 88 -1.94 -7.26 2.54
CA SER A 88 -3.17 -7.80 3.13
C SER A 88 -4.30 -7.84 2.09
N MET A 89 -5.09 -8.91 2.08
CA MET A 89 -6.32 -8.99 1.27
C MET A 89 -7.50 -8.23 1.91
N ALA A 90 -7.34 -7.74 3.14
CA ALA A 90 -8.41 -7.07 3.86
C ALA A 90 -8.83 -5.78 3.12
N GLY A 91 -10.12 -5.65 2.80
CA GLY A 91 -10.68 -4.51 2.08
C GLY A 91 -10.58 -4.59 0.56
N LYS A 92 -9.85 -5.57 -0.01
CA LYS A 92 -9.82 -5.84 -1.45
C LYS A 92 -11.02 -6.70 -1.87
N VAL A 93 -11.52 -6.45 -3.09
CA VAL A 93 -12.66 -7.16 -3.67
C VAL A 93 -12.19 -7.91 -4.91
N ARG A 94 -12.43 -9.21 -4.97
CA ARG A 94 -12.14 -10.01 -6.16
C ARG A 94 -13.30 -9.93 -7.14
N GLU A 95 -12.99 -9.89 -8.43
CA GLU A 95 -13.96 -9.69 -9.51
C GLU A 95 -14.89 -10.89 -9.72
N ASP A 96 -14.49 -12.09 -9.28
CA ASP A 96 -15.26 -13.34 -9.33
C ASP A 96 -16.41 -13.42 -8.30
N LEU A 97 -16.48 -12.47 -7.37
CA LEU A 97 -17.48 -12.40 -6.30
C LEU A 97 -18.52 -11.29 -6.52
N ARG A 98 -18.61 -10.73 -7.73
CA ARG A 98 -19.51 -9.62 -8.07
C ARG A 98 -20.75 -10.05 -8.83
#